data_AF-A0A0A9XI95-F1
#
_entry.id   AF-A0A0A9XI95-F1
#
_cell.length_a   1.000
_cell.length_b   1.000
_cell.length_c   1.000
_cell.angle_alpha   90.00
_cell.angle_beta   90.00
_cell.angle_gamma   90.00
#
_symmetry.space_group_name_H-M   'P 1'
#
loop_
_entity.id
_entity.type
_entity.pdbx_description
1 polymer ?
#
loop_
_entity_poly.entity_id
_entity_poly.type
_entity_poly.pdbx_seq_one_letter_code
_entity_poly.pdbx_strand_id
1 'polypeptide(L)'
;MEMPSGHIGYGAQDHYCEAEDVDEIIGMLHHTYGMREVVLFATSTGVQIALQVLASGHNVSCITRIIMHGIVCPPTSEYFSPQGIAKRNAHVAKLMKEGRKEDSQAMVGYYDICVTAARVSGGGFLSLQEAL
;
A
#
# COMPACT_ATOMS: atom_id res chain seq x y z
N MET A 1 23.98 4.39 7.13
CA MET A 1 23.23 3.52 6.20
C MET A 1 21.80 3.99 6.32
N GLU A 2 21.27 4.65 5.30
CA GLU A 2 19.87 5.09 5.31
C GLU A 2 19.00 3.88 4.98
N MET A 3 17.98 3.64 5.80
CA MET A 3 16.99 2.58 5.56
C MET A 3 16.01 3.05 4.47
N PRO A 4 15.54 2.16 3.58
CA PRO A 4 14.43 2.47 2.71
C PRO A 4 13.21 2.89 3.55
N SER A 5 12.46 3.88 3.06
CA SER A 5 11.37 4.53 3.79
C SER A 5 10.35 5.05 2.79
N GLY A 6 9.06 4.85 3.07
CA GLY A 6 7.91 5.37 2.30
C GLY A 6 7.77 6.90 2.28
N HIS A 7 8.87 7.63 2.50
CA HIS A 7 8.90 9.08 2.46
C HIS A 7 8.80 9.60 1.02
N ILE A 8 8.02 10.67 0.84
CA ILE A 8 7.96 11.41 -0.42
C ILE A 8 9.39 11.81 -0.83
N GLY A 9 9.84 11.35 -2.01
CA GLY A 9 11.14 11.72 -2.59
C GLY A 9 12.15 10.59 -2.82
N TYR A 10 11.90 9.37 -2.33
CA TYR A 10 12.86 8.25 -2.44
C TYR A 10 12.70 7.33 -3.67
N GLY A 11 11.66 7.53 -4.48
CA GLY A 11 11.44 6.73 -5.70
C GLY A 11 10.02 6.20 -5.81
N ALA A 12 9.72 5.49 -6.91
CA ALA A 12 8.49 4.71 -6.97
C ALA A 12 8.71 3.47 -6.11
N GLN A 13 8.25 3.48 -4.86
CA GLN A 13 8.25 2.26 -4.03
C GLN A 13 6.94 1.52 -4.27
N ASP A 14 7.09 0.27 -4.71
CA ASP A 14 5.98 -0.65 -4.71
C ASP A 14 5.74 -1.19 -3.28
N HIS A 15 4.61 -1.87 -3.11
CA HIS A 15 4.19 -2.43 -1.83
C HIS A 15 5.05 -3.61 -1.36
N TYR A 16 5.90 -4.19 -2.22
CA TYR A 16 6.83 -5.25 -1.84
C TYR A 16 7.98 -4.68 -1.01
N CYS A 17 8.62 -3.59 -1.47
CA CYS A 17 9.71 -2.96 -0.70
C CYS A 17 9.22 -2.47 0.67
N GLU A 18 8.05 -1.85 0.75
CA GLU A 18 7.50 -1.43 2.04
C GLU A 18 7.16 -2.62 2.94
N ALA A 19 6.77 -3.76 2.38
CA ALA A 19 6.52 -4.98 3.14
C ALA A 19 7.82 -5.59 3.67
N GLU A 20 8.91 -5.55 2.89
CA GLU A 20 10.25 -5.95 3.33
C GLU A 20 10.70 -5.09 4.52
N ASP A 21 10.59 -3.76 4.41
CA ASP A 21 10.94 -2.84 5.50
C ASP A 21 10.13 -3.14 6.78
N VAL A 22 8.83 -3.42 6.64
CA VAL A 22 7.98 -3.79 7.79
C VAL A 22 8.37 -5.14 8.37
N ASP A 23 8.68 -6.16 7.55
CA ASP A 23 9.13 -7.47 8.01
C ASP A 23 10.47 -7.38 8.77
N GLU A 24 11.40 -6.53 8.31
CA GLU A 24 12.64 -6.24 9.03
C GLU A 24 12.38 -5.61 10.41
N ILE A 25 11.44 -4.67 10.51
CA ILE A 25 11.03 -4.07 11.79
C ILE A 25 10.43 -5.13 12.72
N ILE A 26 9.60 -6.04 12.21
CA ILE A 26 9.05 -7.16 13.00
C ILE A 26 10.18 -8.05 13.52
N GLY A 27 11.17 -8.37 12.67
CA GLY A 27 12.36 -9.11 13.06
C GLY A 27 13.14 -8.43 14.19
N MET A 28 13.34 -7.10 14.11
CA MET A 28 13.97 -6.33 15.18
C MET A 28 13.14 -6.36 16.47
N LEU A 29 11.82 -6.17 16.39
CA LEU A 29 10.93 -6.26 17.55
C LEU A 29 11.06 -7.62 18.25
N HIS A 30 11.12 -8.70 17.48
CA HIS A 30 11.26 -10.04 18.01
C HIS A 30 12.65 -10.32 18.59
N HIS A 31 13.70 -10.17 17.78
CA HIS A 31 15.05 -10.60 18.13
C HIS A 31 15.79 -9.63 19.05
N THR A 32 15.60 -8.32 18.87
CA THR A 32 16.29 -7.28 19.66
C THR A 32 15.51 -6.91 20.90
N TYR A 33 14.18 -6.77 20.78
CA TYR A 33 13.34 -6.29 21.89
C TYR A 33 12.56 -7.40 22.60
N GLY A 34 12.70 -8.66 22.17
CA GLY A 34 12.09 -9.81 22.83
C GLY A 34 10.56 -9.88 22.72
N MET A 35 9.96 -9.14 21.77
CA MET A 35 8.52 -9.20 21.52
C MET A 35 8.16 -10.58 20.99
N ARG A 36 7.26 -11.28 21.69
CA ARG A 36 6.86 -12.65 21.32
C ARG A 36 5.68 -12.70 20.37
N GLU A 37 4.90 -11.63 20.34
CA GLU A 37 3.71 -11.51 19.52
C GLU A 37 3.62 -10.09 18.97
N VAL A 38 3.21 -9.97 17.71
CA VAL A 38 2.97 -8.72 17.01
C VAL A 38 1.54 -8.71 16.49
N VAL A 39 0.84 -7.60 16.69
CA VAL A 39 -0.45 -7.33 16.06
C VAL A 39 -0.23 -6.28 14.98
N LEU A 40 -0.45 -6.65 13.72
CA LEU A 40 -0.39 -5.70 12.62
C LEU A 40 -1.68 -4.90 12.56
N PHE A 41 -1.59 -3.57 12.65
CA PHE A 41 -2.72 -2.69 12.41
C PHE A 41 -2.47 -1.87 11.15
N ALA A 42 -3.32 -2.08 10.14
CA ALA A 42 -3.19 -1.50 8.82
C ALA A 42 -4.42 -0.69 8.45
N THR A 43 -4.20 0.50 7.89
CA THR A 43 -5.27 1.41 7.47
C THR A 43 -5.07 1.82 6.01
N SER A 44 -6.16 2.03 5.26
CA SER A 44 -6.10 2.53 3.88
C SER A 44 -5.19 1.64 3.00
N THR A 45 -4.29 2.23 2.21
CA THR A 45 -3.29 1.52 1.38
C THR A 45 -2.25 0.73 2.17
N GLY A 46 -2.16 0.94 3.49
CA GLY A 46 -1.32 0.11 4.37
C GLY A 46 -1.84 -1.33 4.48
N VAL A 47 -3.11 -1.57 4.17
CA VAL A 47 -3.68 -2.93 4.09
C VAL A 47 -2.92 -3.77 3.08
N GLN A 48 -2.58 -3.20 1.92
CA GLN A 48 -1.79 -3.87 0.89
C GLN A 48 -0.44 -4.35 1.42
N ILE A 49 0.25 -3.50 2.19
CA ILE A 49 1.56 -3.79 2.77
C ILE A 49 1.41 -4.92 3.79
N ALA A 50 0.44 -4.84 4.68
CA ALA A 50 0.22 -5.87 5.70
C ALA A 50 -0.15 -7.22 5.09
N LEU A 51 -0.95 -7.24 4.02
CA LEU A 51 -1.24 -8.46 3.27
C LEU A 51 0.02 -9.02 2.59
N GLN A 52 0.87 -8.15 2.02
CA GLN A 52 2.13 -8.58 1.42
C GLN A 52 3.10 -9.15 2.46
N VAL A 53 3.21 -8.54 3.65
CA VAL A 53 3.97 -9.07 4.78
C VAL A 53 3.46 -10.46 5.16
N LEU A 54 2.15 -10.65 5.29
CA LEU A 54 1.57 -11.96 5.61
C LEU A 54 1.80 -13.01 4.50
N ALA A 55 1.88 -12.58 3.25
CA ALA A 55 2.07 -13.48 2.11
C ALA A 55 3.53 -13.92 1.93
N SER A 56 4.50 -13.05 2.19
CA SER A 56 5.92 -13.31 1.86
C SER A 56 6.94 -12.99 2.95
N GLY A 57 6.52 -12.48 4.11
CA GLY A 57 7.43 -12.10 5.19
C GLY A 57 8.12 -13.30 5.84
N HIS A 58 9.35 -13.10 6.31
CA HIS A 58 10.11 -14.13 7.02
C HIS A 58 9.69 -14.25 8.49
N ASN A 59 9.11 -13.18 9.06
CA ASN A 59 8.75 -13.09 10.47
C ASN A 59 7.25 -13.28 10.71
N VAL A 60 6.51 -13.86 9.74
CA VAL A 60 5.04 -14.02 9.81
C VAL A 60 4.59 -14.82 11.03
N SER A 61 5.41 -15.76 11.51
CA SER A 61 5.12 -16.54 12.72
C SER A 61 5.02 -15.69 14.00
N CYS A 62 5.59 -14.48 14.00
CA CYS A 62 5.48 -13.53 15.10
C CYS A 62 4.16 -12.75 15.07
N ILE A 63 3.48 -12.72 13.92
CA ILE A 63 2.22 -11.98 13.74
C ILE A 63 1.06 -12.86 14.19
N THR A 64 0.49 -12.56 15.35
CA THR A 64 -0.61 -13.38 15.91
C THR A 64 -1.98 -12.87 15.49
N ARG A 65 -2.09 -11.59 15.14
CA ARG A 65 -3.34 -10.95 14.72
C ARG A 65 -3.08 -9.85 13.71
N ILE A 66 -4.09 -9.60 12.88
CA ILE A 66 -4.15 -8.45 11.99
C ILE A 66 -5.47 -7.70 12.22
N ILE A 67 -5.39 -6.38 12.22
CA ILE A 67 -6.53 -5.47 12.21
C ILE A 67 -6.40 -4.65 10.93
N MET A 68 -7.41 -4.73 10.07
CA MET A 68 -7.46 -3.98 8.82
C MET A 68 -8.64 -3.01 8.86
N HIS A 69 -8.37 -1.75 8.56
CA HIS A 69 -9.40 -0.71 8.47
C HIS A 69 -9.35 -0.05 7.08
N GLY A 70 -10.45 -0.13 6.36
CA GLY A 70 -10.60 0.46 5.04
C GLY A 70 -11.97 1.09 4.86
N ILE A 71 -12.01 2.18 4.10
CA ILE A 71 -13.26 2.71 3.56
C ILE A 71 -13.60 1.89 2.32
N VAL A 72 -14.89 1.58 2.14
CA VAL A 72 -15.40 0.84 0.99
C VAL A 72 -16.46 1.67 0.29
N CYS A 73 -16.61 1.49 -1.02
CA CYS A 73 -17.67 2.06 -1.81
C CYS A 73 -18.63 0.96 -2.34
N PRO A 74 -19.81 1.32 -2.85
CA PRO A 74 -20.69 0.34 -3.49
C PRO A 74 -19.99 -0.40 -4.63
N PRO A 75 -20.28 -1.70 -4.87
CA PRO A 75 -19.73 -2.44 -6.01
C PRO A 75 -20.09 -1.84 -7.38
N THR A 76 -21.17 -1.07 -7.43
CA THR A 76 -21.63 -0.35 -8.62
C THR A 76 -20.91 0.98 -8.85
N SER A 77 -19.93 1.32 -8.01
CA SER A 77 -19.15 2.55 -8.12
C SER A 77 -18.37 2.61 -9.43
N GLU A 78 -18.42 3.75 -10.09
CA GLU A 78 -17.69 3.96 -11.35
C GLU A 78 -16.17 3.86 -11.16
N TYR A 79 -15.64 4.12 -9.96
CA TYR A 79 -14.19 4.06 -9.66
C TYR A 79 -13.57 2.69 -9.94
N PHE A 80 -14.33 1.62 -9.71
CA PHE A 80 -13.90 0.23 -9.90
C PHE A 80 -14.53 -0.42 -11.14
N SER A 81 -15.30 0.33 -11.93
CA SER A 81 -15.76 -0.13 -13.24
C SER A 81 -14.56 -0.31 -14.20
N PRO A 82 -14.64 -1.19 -15.21
CA PRO A 82 -13.58 -1.32 -16.21
C PRO A 82 -13.21 0.01 -16.88
N GLN A 83 -14.19 0.89 -17.09
CA GLN A 83 -13.98 2.22 -17.66
C GLN A 83 -13.30 3.17 -16.69
N GLY A 84 -13.68 3.14 -15.40
CA GLY A 84 -13.02 3.90 -14.34
C GLY A 84 -11.56 3.49 -14.16
N ILE A 85 -11.29 2.19 -14.11
CA ILE A 85 -9.93 1.64 -14.03
C ILE A 85 -9.10 2.07 -15.25
N ALA A 86 -9.65 1.98 -16.46
CA ALA A 86 -8.95 2.42 -17.68
C ALA A 86 -8.63 3.92 -17.65
N LYS A 87 -9.59 4.77 -17.25
CA LYS A 87 -9.40 6.22 -17.08
C LYS A 87 -8.33 6.53 -16.05
N ARG A 88 -8.38 5.87 -14.89
CA ARG A 88 -7.39 6.00 -13.80
C ARG A 88 -5.99 5.62 -14.29
N ASN A 89 -5.83 4.47 -14.93
CA ASN A 89 -4.53 4.01 -15.40
C ASN A 89 -3.95 4.94 -16.47
N ALA A 90 -4.78 5.46 -17.39
CA ALA A 90 -4.35 6.44 -18.37
C ALA A 90 -3.89 7.76 -17.71
N HIS A 91 -4.61 8.22 -16.69
CA HIS A 91 -4.26 9.42 -15.94
C HIS A 91 -2.99 9.25 -15.11
N VAL A 92 -2.84 8.12 -14.42
CA VAL A 92 -1.62 7.74 -13.71
C VAL A 92 -0.43 7.71 -14.66
N ALA A 93 -0.55 7.06 -15.82
CA ALA A 93 0.52 7.02 -16.82
C ALA A 93 0.93 8.43 -17.31
N LYS A 94 -0.02 9.36 -17.41
CA LYS A 94 0.26 10.77 -17.71
C LYS A 94 1.03 11.44 -16.56
N LEU A 95 0.58 11.31 -15.32
CA LEU A 95 1.24 11.91 -14.15
C LEU A 95 2.66 11.39 -13.93
N MET A 96 2.89 10.10 -14.20
CA MET A 96 4.22 9.50 -14.17
C MET A 96 5.16 10.15 -15.20
N LYS A 97 4.68 10.38 -16.42
CA LYS A 97 5.46 11.05 -17.49
C LYS A 97 5.74 12.53 -17.20
N GLU A 98 4.82 13.21 -16.53
CA GLU A 98 4.95 14.62 -16.12
C GLU A 98 5.83 14.81 -14.87
N GLY A 99 6.32 13.73 -14.26
CA GLY A 99 7.10 13.81 -13.01
C GLY A 99 6.27 14.15 -11.77
N ARG A 100 4.93 14.14 -11.87
CA ARG A 100 3.98 14.47 -10.79
C ARG A 100 3.52 13.24 -10.01
N LYS A 101 4.37 12.23 -9.94
CA LYS A 101 4.03 10.91 -9.40
C LYS A 101 3.62 10.93 -7.90
N GLU A 102 4.11 11.90 -7.13
CA GLU A 102 3.81 12.07 -5.69
C GLU A 102 2.68 13.08 -5.39
N ASP A 103 2.12 13.72 -6.42
CA ASP A 103 1.05 14.71 -6.24
C ASP A 103 -0.28 14.02 -5.96
N SER A 104 -0.62 13.85 -4.67
CA SER A 104 -1.88 13.23 -4.24
C SER A 104 -3.12 14.02 -4.63
N GLN A 105 -3.00 15.35 -4.82
CA GLN A 105 -4.11 16.18 -5.28
C GLN A 105 -4.43 15.92 -6.76
N ALA A 106 -3.43 15.51 -7.55
CA ALA A 106 -3.62 15.18 -8.95
C ALA A 106 -4.49 13.91 -9.18
N MET A 107 -4.71 13.10 -8.14
CA MET A 107 -5.51 11.87 -8.21
C MET A 107 -6.95 12.05 -7.74
N VAL A 108 -7.33 13.23 -7.24
CA VAL A 108 -8.68 13.52 -6.77
C VAL A 108 -9.69 13.28 -7.91
N GLY A 109 -10.73 12.52 -7.62
CA GLY A 109 -11.78 12.19 -8.60
C GLY A 109 -11.46 11.00 -9.53
N TYR A 110 -10.26 10.41 -9.44
CA TYR A 110 -9.89 9.18 -10.15
C TYR A 110 -9.87 7.94 -9.25
N TYR A 111 -9.94 8.15 -7.94
CA TYR A 111 -9.99 7.13 -6.91
C TYR A 111 -10.79 7.65 -5.71
N ASP A 112 -11.33 6.75 -4.90
CA ASP A 112 -12.23 7.07 -3.78
C ASP A 112 -11.48 7.44 -2.48
N ILE A 113 -10.17 7.19 -2.42
CA ILE A 113 -9.28 7.59 -1.34
C ILE A 113 -8.12 8.45 -1.85
N CYS A 114 -7.48 9.18 -0.94
CA CYS A 114 -6.25 9.92 -1.23
C CYS A 114 -5.11 8.95 -1.52
N VAL A 115 -4.59 8.95 -2.75
CA VAL A 115 -3.50 8.06 -3.20
C VAL A 115 -2.65 8.80 -4.25
N THR A 116 -1.36 8.46 -4.34
CA THR A 116 -0.46 9.03 -5.34
C THR A 116 -0.44 8.19 -6.62
N ALA A 117 -0.07 8.80 -7.75
CA ALA A 117 0.06 8.07 -9.02
C ALA A 117 1.20 7.04 -8.95
N ALA A 118 2.28 7.33 -8.22
CA ALA A 118 3.33 6.37 -7.92
C ALA A 118 2.76 5.11 -7.27
N ARG A 119 1.92 5.28 -6.24
CA ARG A 119 1.33 4.14 -5.53
C ARG A 119 0.41 3.31 -6.43
N VAL A 120 -0.43 3.95 -7.24
CA VAL A 120 -1.29 3.22 -8.18
C VAL A 120 -0.48 2.48 -9.24
N SER A 121 0.64 3.04 -9.69
CA SER A 121 1.50 2.41 -10.69
C SER A 121 2.25 1.17 -10.17
N GLY A 122 2.40 1.03 -8.85
CA GLY A 122 3.08 -0.09 -8.20
C GLY A 122 2.29 -1.41 -8.18
N GLY A 123 1.07 -1.43 -8.71
CA GLY A 123 0.23 -2.63 -8.81
C GLY A 123 -0.34 -3.12 -7.47
N GLY A 124 -0.89 -4.33 -7.49
CA GLY A 124 -1.57 -4.98 -6.35
C GLY A 124 -2.95 -4.39 -6.02
N PHE A 125 -3.42 -4.64 -4.79
CA PHE A 125 -4.74 -4.21 -4.30
C PHE A 125 -4.55 -3.06 -3.31
N LEU A 126 -4.86 -1.82 -3.72
CA LEU A 126 -4.57 -0.62 -2.93
C LEU A 126 -5.58 -0.40 -1.80
N SER A 127 -6.75 -1.00 -1.90
CA SER A 127 -7.81 -0.91 -0.89
C SER A 127 -8.21 -2.30 -0.40
N LEU A 128 -8.82 -2.33 0.79
CA LEU A 128 -9.41 -3.55 1.34
C LEU A 128 -10.47 -4.13 0.38
N GLN A 129 -11.20 -3.28 -0.32
CA GLN A 129 -12.22 -3.70 -1.28
C GLN A 129 -11.63 -4.33 -2.55
N GLU A 130 -10.45 -3.90 -2.98
CA GLU A 130 -9.75 -4.55 -4.10
C GLU A 130 -9.13 -5.89 -3.68
N ALA A 131 -8.83 -6.06 -2.38
CA ALA A 131 -8.14 -7.23 -1.85
C ALA A 131 -9.05 -8.40 -1.44
N LEU A 132 -10.37 -8.19 -1.38
CA LEU A 132 -11.40 -9.17 -0.96
C LEU A 132 -12.29 -9.59 -2.14
#